data_AF-A0A0F8YJ57-F1
#
_entry.id   AF-A0A0F8YJ57-F1
#
_cell.length_a   1.000
_cell.length_b   1.000
_cell.length_c   1.000
_cell.angle_alpha   90.00
_cell.angle_beta   90.00
_cell.angle_gamma   90.00
#
_symmetry.space_group_name_H-M   'P 1'
#
loop_
_entity.id
_entity.type
_entity.pdbx_description
1 polymer ?
#
loop_
_entity_poly.entity_id
_entity_poly.type
_entity_poly.pdbx_seq_one_letter_code
_entity_poly.pdbx_strand_id
1 'polypeptide(L)' 'LEDESALLARAQDLAQLVGGMAPLTLRATKEAMRRNATLLRAEDADLIEMTYMSRDFREGMEAFLAKRKPDWQGR' A
#
# COMPACT_ATOMS: atom_id res chain seq x y z
N LEU A 1 -24.20 -6.16 -3.25
CA LEU A 1 -24.56 -4.83 -3.78
C LEU A 1 -25.79 -5.04 -4.65
N GLU A 2 -26.73 -4.11 -4.61
CA GLU A 2 -28.09 -4.33 -5.09
C GLU A 2 -28.22 -4.17 -6.61
N ASP A 3 -27.36 -3.35 -7.24
CA ASP A 3 -27.31 -3.13 -8.68
C ASP A 3 -25.89 -2.79 -9.17
N GLU A 4 -25.76 -2.57 -10.48
CA GLU A 4 -24.50 -2.19 -11.14
C GLU A 4 -23.99 -0.82 -10.69
N SER A 5 -24.88 0.15 -10.48
CA SER A 5 -24.52 1.50 -10.03
C SER A 5 -23.86 1.46 -8.66
N ALA A 6 -24.45 0.75 -7.71
CA ALA A 6 -23.92 0.52 -6.37
C ALA A 6 -22.60 -0.26 -6.39
N LEU A 7 -22.44 -1.21 -7.33
CA LEU A 7 -21.17 -1.91 -7.56
C LEU A 7 -20.05 -0.97 -7.98
N LEU A 8 -20.29 -0.14 -8.99
CA LEU A 8 -19.31 0.79 -9.51
C LEU A 8 -18.95 1.87 -8.49
N ALA A 9 -19.92 2.41 -7.75
CA ALA A 9 -19.68 3.35 -6.67
C ALA A 9 -18.75 2.73 -5.61
N ARG A 10 -19.05 1.50 -5.17
CA ARG A 10 -18.22 0.82 -4.17
C ARG A 10 -16.82 0.51 -4.67
N ALA A 11 -16.68 0.12 -5.93
CA ALA A 11 -15.38 -0.13 -6.56
C ALA A 11 -14.54 1.16 -6.60
N GLN A 12 -15.16 2.30 -6.92
CA GLN A 12 -14.49 3.60 -6.94
C GLN A 12 -14.01 4.01 -5.54
N ASP A 13 -14.84 3.83 -4.50
CA ASP A 13 -14.45 4.11 -3.12
C ASP A 13 -13.25 3.28 -2.68
N LEU A 14 -13.22 2.00 -3.06
CA LEU A 14 -12.09 1.11 -2.79
C LEU A 14 -10.84 1.55 -3.55
N ALA A 15 -10.99 1.91 -4.82
CA ALA A 15 -9.87 2.38 -5.65
C ALA A 15 -9.27 3.67 -5.07
N GLN A 16 -10.10 4.60 -4.59
CA GLN A 16 -9.63 5.82 -3.92
C GLN A 16 -8.93 5.51 -2.60
N LEU A 17 -9.51 4.62 -1.78
CA LEU A 17 -8.92 4.23 -0.50
C LEU A 17 -7.53 3.59 -0.70
N VAL A 18 -7.43 2.62 -1.60
CA VAL A 18 -6.16 1.94 -1.91
C VAL A 18 -5.19 2.91 -2.59
N GLY A 19 -5.67 3.71 -3.54
CA GLY A 19 -4.87 4.72 -4.24
C GLY A 19 -4.31 5.82 -3.34
N GLY A 20 -4.88 6.04 -2.17
CA GLY A 20 -4.40 6.99 -1.16
C GLY A 20 -3.33 6.43 -0.20
N MET A 21 -2.91 5.17 -0.34
CA MET A 21 -1.88 4.56 0.51
C MET A 21 -0.49 4.67 -0.12
N ALA A 22 0.56 4.50 0.70
CA ALA A 22 1.95 4.50 0.24
C ALA A 22 2.19 3.44 -0.85
N PRO A 23 2.56 3.82 -2.10
CA PRO A 23 2.62 2.90 -3.23
C PRO A 23 3.60 1.74 -3.05
N LEU A 24 4.79 1.99 -2.48
CA LEU A 24 5.80 0.95 -2.27
C LEU A 24 5.38 -0.04 -1.17
N THR A 25 4.70 0.43 -0.13
CA THR A 25 4.14 -0.45 0.92
C THR A 25 3.05 -1.36 0.34
N LEU A 26 2.15 -0.83 -0.49
CA LEU A 26 1.14 -1.65 -1.17
C LEU A 26 1.77 -2.71 -2.09
N ARG A 27 2.82 -2.33 -2.84
CA ARG A 27 3.56 -3.25 -3.69
C ARG A 27 4.21 -4.36 -2.88
N ALA A 28 4.89 -4.02 -1.79
CA ALA A 28 5.51 -4.98 -0.88
C ALA A 28 4.48 -5.96 -0.32
N THR A 29 3.36 -5.47 0.21
CA THR A 29 2.29 -6.33 0.76
C THR A 29 1.73 -7.30 -0.29
N LYS A 30 1.43 -6.80 -1.50
CA LYS A 30 0.91 -7.66 -2.59
C LYS A 30 1.92 -8.75 -2.97
N GLU A 31 3.20 -8.39 -3.05
CA GLU A 31 4.26 -9.34 -3.40
C GLU A 31 4.51 -10.37 -2.29
N ALA A 32 4.50 -9.96 -1.02
CA ALA A 32 4.59 -10.87 0.11
C ALA A 32 3.45 -11.90 0.10
N MET A 33 2.20 -11.45 -0.15
CA MET A 33 1.04 -12.34 -0.28
C MET A 33 1.21 -13.34 -1.44
N ARG A 34 1.71 -12.86 -2.60
CA ARG A 34 1.97 -13.71 -3.77
C ARG A 34 3.01 -14.79 -3.45
N ARG A 35 4.11 -14.44 -2.76
CA ARG A 35 5.16 -15.40 -2.38
C ARG A 35 4.64 -16.44 -1.38
N ASN A 36 3.92 -15.98 -0.35
CA ASN A 36 3.35 -16.82 0.70
C ASN A 36 2.30 -17.81 0.18
N ALA A 37 1.65 -17.53 -0.95
CA ALA A 37 0.73 -18.48 -1.59
C ALA A 37 1.43 -19.74 -2.13
N THR A 38 2.75 -19.68 -2.35
CA THR A 38 3.53 -20.76 -2.99
C THR A 38 4.63 -21.35 -2.10
N LEU A 39 5.08 -20.61 -1.10
CA LEU A 39 6.21 -20.99 -0.24
C LEU A 39 5.77 -21.13 1.21
N LEU A 40 6.24 -22.18 1.89
CA LEU A 40 6.03 -22.35 3.34
C LEU A 40 6.69 -21.21 4.16
N ARG A 41 7.79 -20.65 3.62
CA ARG A 41 8.48 -19.48 4.15
C ARG A 41 9.08 -18.67 3.00
N ALA A 42 8.53 -17.49 2.74
CA ALA A 42 9.07 -16.58 1.74
C ALA A 42 10.17 -15.70 2.35
N GLU A 43 11.20 -15.39 1.56
CA GLU A 43 12.13 -14.30 1.87
C GLU A 43 11.43 -12.96 1.60
N ASP A 44 11.61 -12.00 2.52
CA ASP A 44 10.95 -10.68 2.50
C ASP A 44 11.92 -9.51 2.71
N ALA A 45 13.22 -9.77 2.88
CA ALA A 45 14.22 -8.76 3.17
C ALA A 45 14.27 -7.66 2.09
N ASP A 46 14.13 -8.03 0.82
CA ASP A 46 14.08 -7.10 -0.31
C ASP A 46 12.84 -6.19 -0.27
N LEU A 47 11.69 -6.72 0.19
CA LEU A 47 10.44 -5.96 0.33
C LEU A 47 10.52 -4.98 1.51
N ILE A 48 11.15 -5.40 2.60
CA ILE A 48 11.41 -4.55 3.77
C ILE A 48 12.38 -3.44 3.39
N GLU A 49 13.49 -3.74 2.71
CA GLU A 49 14.46 -2.74 2.28
C GLU A 49 13.83 -1.70 1.34
N MET A 50 13.08 -2.15 0.33
CA MET A 50 12.38 -1.27 -0.61
C MET A 50 11.45 -0.27 0.11
N THR A 51 10.75 -0.73 1.17
CA THR A 51 9.82 0.14 1.90
C THR A 51 10.54 1.08 2.85
N TYR A 52 11.43 0.58 3.72
CA TYR A 52 12.07 1.38 4.76
C TYR A 52 13.08 2.39 4.22
N MET A 53 13.70 2.11 3.08
CA MET A 53 14.66 3.02 2.44
C MET A 53 14.01 4.06 1.51
N SER A 54 12.69 3.99 1.32
CA SER A 54 11.96 4.90 0.43
C SER A 54 11.83 6.31 1.00
N ARG A 55 11.66 7.30 0.11
CA ARG A 55 11.26 8.66 0.52
C ARG A 55 9.88 8.64 1.16
N ASP A 56 8.97 7.81 0.66
CA ASP A 56 7.62 7.67 1.20
C ASP A 56 7.62 7.17 2.66
N PHE A 57 8.55 6.31 3.06
CA PHE A 57 8.65 5.91 4.47
C PHE A 57 9.02 7.10 5.37
N ARG A 58 10.01 7.90 4.97
CA ARG A 58 10.38 9.12 5.68
C ARG A 58 9.21 10.10 5.76
N GLU A 59 8.55 10.35 4.64
CA GLU A 59 7.37 11.22 4.57
C GLU A 59 6.23 10.71 5.47
N GLY A 60 5.98 9.39 5.48
CA GLY A 60 4.96 8.79 6.35
C GLY A 60 5.25 9.01 7.83
N MET A 61 6.51 8.86 8.23
CA MET A 61 6.96 9.15 9.60
C MET A 61 6.81 10.63 9.96
N GLU A 62 7.27 11.53 9.09
CA GLU A 62 7.14 12.98 9.28
C GLU A 62 5.68 13.42 9.35
N ALA A 63 4.85 12.92 8.44
CA ALA A 63 3.43 13.22 8.37
C ALA A 63 2.67 12.73 9.61
N PHE A 64 2.97 11.51 10.07
CA PHE A 64 2.40 10.94 11.28
C PHE A 64 2.73 11.78 12.51
N LEU A 65 4.02 12.11 12.71
CA LEU A 65 4.47 12.92 13.85
C LEU A 65 3.89 14.33 13.82
N ALA A 66 3.75 14.92 12.63
CA ALA A 66 3.14 16.23 12.43
C ALA A 66 1.60 16.21 12.36
N LYS A 67 0.95 15.04 12.51
CA LYS A 67 -0.52 14.85 12.39
C LYS A 67 -1.13 15.43 11.11
N ARG A 68 -0.39 15.35 10.00
CA ARG A 68 -0.84 15.78 8.68
C ARG A 68 -1.07 14.58 7.77
N LYS A 69 -1.77 14.80 6.66
CA LYS A 69 -1.84 13.80 5.60
C LYS A 69 -0.46 13.68 4.92
N PRO A 70 0.00 12.46 4.61
CA PRO A 70 1.23 12.23 3.86
C PRO A 70 1.05 12.55 2.37
N ASP A 71 2.12 13.00 1.72
CA ASP A 71 2.24 13.22 0.27
C ASP A 71 3.08 12.11 -0.38
N TRP A 72 2.42 11.05 -0.85
CA TRP A 72 3.10 9.90 -1.44
C TRP A 72 3.61 10.17 -2.86
N GLN A 73 4.85 9.76 -3.13
CA GLN A 73 5.51 9.97 -4.43
C GLN A 73 5.91 8.66 -5.12
N GLY A 74 5.75 7.51 -4.46
CA GLY A 74 6.04 6.18 -5.00
C GLY A 74 7.53 5.88 -5.12
N ARG A 75 8.36 6.48 -4.27
CA ARG A 75 9.83 6.35 -4.27
C ARG A 75 10.41 6.55 -2.88
#